data_AF-A0A923Y3M0-F1
#
_entry.id   AF-A0A923Y3M0-F1
#
_cell.length_a   1.000
_cell.length_b   1.000
_cell.length_c   1.000
_cell.angle_alpha   90.00
_cell.angle_beta   90.00
_cell.angle_gamma   90.00
#
_symmetry.space_group_name_H-M   'P 1'
#
loop_
_entity.id
_entity.type
_entity.pdbx_description
1 polymer ?
#
loop_
_entity_poly.entity_id
_entity_poly.type
_entity_poly.pdbx_seq_one_letter_code
_entity_poly.pdbx_strand_id
1 'polypeptide(L)' 'DFGTVNLVVLWQAPDDSMAAIGGTRGEVGWVWSKTPSPDPAGLALAKQALVASGFRASAISPVLH' A
#
# COMPACT_ATOMS: atom_id res chain seq x y z
N ASP A 1 -13.76 7.05 -15.71
CA ASP A 1 -14.57 6.04 -15.00
C ASP A 1 -13.66 4.85 -14.73
N PHE A 2 -13.39 4.52 -13.46
CA PHE A 2 -12.49 3.42 -13.10
C PHE A 2 -13.19 2.06 -13.12
N GLY A 3 -14.50 2.00 -13.42
CA GLY A 3 -15.28 0.78 -13.28
C GLY A 3 -15.25 0.25 -11.83
N THR A 4 -15.65 -1.00 -11.63
CA THR A 4 -15.50 -1.65 -10.32
C THR A 4 -14.03 -2.01 -10.10
N VAL A 5 -13.38 -1.34 -9.15
CA VAL A 5 -12.04 -1.67 -8.69
C VAL A 5 -12.14 -2.70 -7.56
N ASN A 6 -11.65 -3.91 -7.80
CA ASN A 6 -11.51 -4.92 -6.75
C ASN A 6 -10.22 -4.65 -5.97
N LEU A 7 -10.36 -4.29 -4.70
CA LEU A 7 -9.24 -4.07 -3.78
C LEU A 7 -8.93 -5.36 -3.02
N VAL A 8 -7.65 -5.68 -2.92
CA VAL A 8 -7.16 -6.83 -2.15
C VAL A 8 -6.06 -6.38 -1.18
N VAL A 9 -5.90 -7.12 -0.09
CA VAL A 9 -4.75 -6.97 0.81
C VAL A 9 -3.54 -7.63 0.15
N LEU A 10 -2.54 -6.82 -0.17
CA LEU A 10 -1.30 -7.27 -0.81
C LEU A 10 -0.24 -7.66 0.23
N TRP A 11 -0.27 -7.00 1.38
CA TRP A 11 0.58 -7.30 2.53
C TRP A 11 -0.03 -6.71 3.80
N GLN A 12 0.23 -7.35 4.94
CA GLN A 12 -0.20 -6.90 6.25
C GLN A 12 0.90 -7.21 7.27
N ALA A 13 1.15 -6.27 8.18
CA ALA A 13 2.05 -6.49 9.30
C ALA A 13 1.47 -7.58 10.23
N PRO A 14 2.29 -8.44 10.86
CA PRO A 14 1.81 -9.51 11.75
C PRO A 14 0.97 -9.04 12.94
N ASP A 15 1.11 -7.77 13.34
CA ASP A 15 0.39 -7.12 14.44
C ASP A 15 -0.80 -6.26 13.97
N ASP A 16 -1.15 -6.34 12.69
CA ASP A 16 -2.18 -5.52 12.03
C ASP A 16 -1.95 -4.01 12.17
N SER A 17 -0.74 -3.55 12.44
CA SER A 17 -0.43 -2.11 12.57
C SER A 17 -0.49 -1.37 11.24
N MET A 18 -0.27 -2.10 10.13
CA MET A 18 -0.14 -1.55 8.78
C MET A 18 -0.56 -2.57 7.72
N ALA A 19 -1.08 -2.08 6.60
CA ALA A 19 -1.39 -2.89 5.43
C ALA A 19 -1.08 -2.15 4.12
N ALA A 20 -0.74 -2.91 3.08
CA ALA A 20 -0.74 -2.47 1.70
C ALA A 20 -1.99 -3.02 1.00
N ILE A 21 -2.80 -2.14 0.44
CA ILE A 21 -4.06 -2.47 -0.23
C ILE A 21 -3.99 -1.92 -1.65
N GLY A 22 -4.38 -2.70 -2.65
CA GLY A 22 -4.34 -2.24 -4.03
C GLY A 22 -5.25 -3.01 -4.97
N GLY A 23 -5.52 -2.40 -6.11
CA GLY A 23 -6.13 -3.05 -7.25
C GLY A 23 -5.20 -4.08 -7.89
N THR A 24 -5.78 -5.13 -8.44
CA THR A 24 -5.04 -6.25 -9.06
C THR A 24 -4.27 -5.90 -10.33
N ARG A 25 -4.44 -4.70 -10.90
CA ARG A 25 -3.75 -4.24 -12.11
C ARG A 25 -2.80 -3.07 -11.86
N GLY A 26 -2.51 -2.75 -10.60
CA GLY A 26 -1.61 -1.64 -10.24
C GLY A 26 -2.19 -0.24 -10.48
N GLU A 27 -3.52 -0.13 -10.60
CA GLU A 27 -4.23 1.10 -10.98
C GLU A 27 -4.41 2.08 -9.82
N VAL A 28 -4.69 1.58 -8.62
CA VAL A 28 -4.90 2.38 -7.41
C VAL A 28 -4.53 1.56 -6.18
N GLY A 29 -3.86 2.17 -5.20
CA GLY A 29 -3.40 1.49 -4.00
C GLY A 29 -2.87 2.45 -2.96
N TRP A 30 -2.84 1.97 -1.71
CA TRP A 30 -2.48 2.73 -0.54
C TRP A 30 -1.69 1.87 0.44
N VAL A 31 -0.83 2.53 1.22
CA VAL A 31 -0.35 1.99 2.50
C VAL A 31 -1.15 2.66 3.59
N TRP A 32 -1.78 1.87 4.45
CA TRP A 32 -2.55 2.37 5.58
C TRP A 32 -1.88 1.96 6.88
N SER A 33 -1.79 2.89 7.83
CA SER A 33 -1.15 2.72 9.12
C SER A 33 -2.07 3.20 10.23
N LYS A 34 -2.12 2.47 11.35
CA LYS A 34 -2.86 2.87 12.56
C LYS A 34 -2.22 4.05 13.29
N THR A 35 -0.98 4.40 12.96
CA THR A 35 -0.20 5.52 13.52
C THR A 35 0.25 6.48 12.41
N PRO A 36 0.30 7.80 12.66
CA PRO A 36 0.88 8.77 11.71
C PRO A 36 2.38 8.59 11.52
N SER A 37 3.06 7.93 12.47
CA SER A 37 4.51 7.64 12.42
C SER A 37 4.74 6.13 12.39
N PRO A 38 4.58 5.48 11.22
CA PRO A 38 4.76 4.04 11.09
C PRO A 38 6.22 3.62 11.27
N ASP A 39 6.43 2.38 11.71
CA ASP A 39 7.74 1.74 11.70
C ASP A 39 8.33 1.77 10.26
N PRO A 40 9.56 2.27 10.06
CA PRO A 40 10.17 2.38 8.74
C PRO A 40 10.35 1.04 8.02
N ALA A 41 10.62 -0.05 8.75
CA ALA A 41 10.81 -1.37 8.15
C ALA A 41 9.47 -1.93 7.64
N GLY A 42 8.42 -1.85 8.45
CA GLY A 42 7.04 -2.17 8.03
C GLY A 42 6.60 -1.35 6.82
N LEU A 43 6.90 -0.05 6.81
CA LEU A 43 6.59 0.83 5.67
C LEU A 43 7.33 0.41 4.40
N ALA A 44 8.60 0.00 4.50
CA ALA A 44 9.37 -0.48 3.35
C ALA A 44 8.76 -1.77 2.77
N LEU A 45 8.36 -2.72 3.63
CA LEU A 45 7.70 -3.97 3.21
C LEU A 45 6.36 -3.70 2.52
N ALA A 46 5.54 -2.80 3.07
CA ALA A 46 4.27 -2.41 2.45
C ALA A 46 4.46 -1.81 1.05
N LYS A 47 5.47 -0.92 0.89
CA LYS A 47 5.82 -0.34 -0.42
C LYS A 47 6.32 -1.40 -1.39
N GLN A 48 7.13 -2.34 -0.93
CA GLN A 48 7.62 -3.45 -1.75
C GLN A 48 6.48 -4.34 -2.24
N ALA A 49 5.46 -4.59 -1.41
CA ALA A 49 4.27 -5.36 -1.80
C ALA A 49 3.48 -4.68 -2.93
N LEU A 50 3.33 -3.35 -2.87
CA LEU A 50 2.75 -2.57 -3.97
C LEU A 50 3.61 -2.72 -5.25
N VAL A 51 4.92 -2.52 -5.17
CA VAL A 51 5.79 -2.65 -6.36
C VAL A 51 5.74 -4.06 -6.96
N ALA A 52 5.75 -5.09 -6.12
CA ALA A 52 5.62 -6.49 -6.56
C ALA A 52 4.27 -6.78 -7.25
N SER A 53 3.25 -5.97 -6.96
CA SER A 53 1.91 -6.04 -7.55
C SER A 53 1.74 -5.16 -8.80
N GLY A 54 2.84 -4.58 -9.33
CA GLY A 54 2.86 -3.82 -10.58
C GLY A 54 2.78 -2.30 -10.42
N PHE A 55 2.76 -1.78 -9.20
CA PHE A 55 2.77 -0.34 -8.97
C PHE A 55 4.15 0.26 -9.26
N ARG A 56 4.17 1.45 -9.87
CA ARG A 56 5.44 2.18 -10.09
C ARG A 56 5.94 2.74 -8.77
N ALA A 57 7.18 2.39 -8.38
CA ALA A 57 7.78 2.88 -7.13
C ALA A 57 7.76 4.41 -7.02
N SER A 58 8.01 5.12 -8.12
CA SER A 58 8.00 6.59 -8.19
C SER A 58 6.61 7.21 -7.98
N ALA A 59 5.53 6.44 -8.12
CA ALA A 59 4.17 6.90 -7.88
C ALA A 59 3.72 6.71 -6.42
N ILE A 60 4.52 6.03 -5.59
CA ILE A 60 4.21 5.81 -4.18
C ILE A 60 4.79 6.97 -3.37
N SER A 61 3.97 7.99 -3.14
CA SER A 61 4.35 9.18 -2.37
C SER A 61 3.67 9.21 -0.99
N PRO A 62 4.32 9.82 0.03
CA PRO A 62 3.64 10.17 1.27
C PRO A 62 2.45 11.09 1.01
N VAL A 63 1.39 10.94 1.80
CA VAL A 63 0.31 11.93 1.87
C VAL A 63 0.78 13.03 2.81
N LEU A 64 0.89 14.26 2.28
CA LEU A 64 1.16 15.44 3.10
C LEU A 64 -0.13 15.87 3.78
N HIS A 65 -0.06 16.16 5.09
CA HIS A 65 -1.14 16.75 5.87
C HIS A 65 -1.07 18.27 5.82
#